data_AF-A0A2E7QJQ5-F1
#
_entry.id   AF-A0A2E7QJQ5-F1
#
_cell.length_a   1.000
_cell.length_b   1.000
_cell.length_c   1.000
_cell.angle_alpha   90.00
_cell.angle_beta   90.00
_cell.angle_gamma   90.00
#
_symmetry.space_group_name_H-M   'P 1'
#
loop_
_entity.id
_entity.type
_entity.pdbx_description
1 polymer ?
#
loop_
_entity_poly.entity_id
_entity_poly.type
_entity_poly.pdbx_seq_one_letter_code
_entity_poly.pdbx_strand_id
1 'polypeptide(L)'
;MGSIVGNRPWQDVVAFAKAAPRRIIPTVRIKGRGYHIGPRNARNEYFDRLEGQLGSDPFGAMAEVHVWHDSDGGKYHEIRIDFDDELFLAAFDAAKGKDWPLIVHMEFAALSFIGKRDYMDKLETFLRSNQDHPVVMIHMAQLEEPDVRRVLAAHSNLHFMTSHASPFYQSGGKPFINMINDGKLKPQWKKLILEYPDRFVFALDNVFSKFWMPDLYLDKMKMWWNVASDLPNDVAQAFSHGNAERLWKLTAKPDGVMKAPHEAMKALGPVTGYSANAGHR
;
A
#
# COMPACT_ATOMS: atom_id res chain seq x y z
N MET A 1 2.86 8.40 20.54
CA MET A 1 3.10 6.96 20.33
C MET A 1 1.82 6.32 19.82
N GLY A 2 1.84 5.64 18.68
CA GLY A 2 0.63 5.01 18.17
C GLY A 2 0.68 4.62 16.71
N SER A 3 1.79 4.03 16.24
CA SER A 3 1.66 3.00 15.21
C SER A 3 1.12 1.74 15.90
N ILE A 4 0.38 0.89 15.18
CA ILE A 4 0.15 -0.48 15.62
C ILE A 4 1.50 -1.20 15.54
N VAL A 5 2.36 -0.90 16.51
CA VAL A 5 3.60 -1.60 16.83
C VAL A 5 3.46 -1.88 18.32
N GLY A 6 3.12 -3.11 18.66
CA GLY A 6 3.06 -3.54 20.06
C GLY A 6 2.40 -4.90 20.25
N ASN A 7 3.15 -5.96 19.99
CA ASN A 7 2.97 -7.33 20.53
C ASN A 7 1.76 -8.19 20.12
N ARG A 8 0.83 -7.76 19.26
CA ARG A 8 -0.19 -8.71 18.81
C ARG A 8 0.41 -9.82 17.93
N PRO A 9 0.15 -11.10 18.24
CA PRO A 9 0.60 -12.23 17.44
C PRO A 9 -0.03 -12.18 16.03
N TRP A 10 0.69 -12.63 15.00
CA TRP A 10 0.16 -12.63 13.62
C TRP A 10 -1.10 -13.51 13.49
N GLN A 11 -1.27 -14.47 14.40
CA GLN A 11 -2.45 -15.31 14.57
C GLN A 11 -3.73 -14.49 14.80
N ASP A 12 -3.66 -13.31 15.42
CA ASP A 12 -4.84 -12.44 15.58
C ASP A 12 -5.32 -11.89 14.25
N VAL A 13 -4.39 -11.53 13.34
CA VAL A 13 -4.71 -11.05 11.99
C VAL A 13 -5.38 -12.16 11.19
N VAL A 14 -4.88 -13.39 11.34
CA VAL A 14 -5.47 -14.59 10.74
C VAL A 14 -6.89 -14.83 11.27
N ALA A 15 -7.07 -14.80 12.59
CA ALA A 15 -8.37 -15.01 13.22
C ALA A 15 -9.39 -13.95 12.76
N PHE A 16 -8.95 -12.69 12.65
CA PHE A 16 -9.78 -11.61 12.13
C PHE A 16 -10.16 -11.84 10.66
N ALA A 17 -9.21 -12.24 9.81
CA ALA A 17 -9.48 -12.53 8.40
C ALA A 17 -10.47 -13.70 8.22
N LYS A 18 -10.40 -14.74 9.08
CA LYS A 18 -11.34 -15.87 9.08
C LYS A 18 -12.79 -15.47 9.35
N ALA A 19 -13.04 -14.33 10.00
CA ALA A 19 -14.40 -13.82 10.21
C ALA A 19 -15.01 -13.24 8.91
N ALA A 20 -14.19 -12.90 7.91
CA ALA A 20 -14.64 -12.34 6.64
C ALA A 20 -13.71 -12.75 5.46
N PRO A 21 -13.58 -14.06 5.16
CA PRO A 21 -12.53 -14.58 4.26
C PRO A 21 -12.69 -14.15 2.80
N ARG A 22 -13.90 -13.70 2.39
CA ARG A 22 -14.15 -13.13 1.05
C ARG A 22 -13.87 -11.63 0.95
N ARG A 23 -13.43 -10.98 2.04
CA ARG A 23 -13.24 -9.53 2.14
C ARG A 23 -11.87 -9.14 2.70
N ILE A 24 -11.30 -9.99 3.55
CA ILE A 24 -10.06 -9.71 4.28
C ILE A 24 -9.08 -10.83 3.95
N ILE A 25 -7.93 -10.44 3.40
CA ILE A 25 -6.82 -11.33 3.12
C ILE A 25 -5.74 -10.97 4.13
N PRO A 26 -5.31 -11.90 5.00
CA PRO A 26 -4.25 -11.60 5.94
C PRO A 26 -2.92 -11.52 5.18
N THR A 27 -2.11 -10.55 5.55
CA THR A 27 -0.78 -10.33 4.97
C THR A 27 0.32 -10.84 5.89
N VAL A 28 1.37 -11.40 5.30
CA VAL A 28 2.60 -11.70 6.04
C VAL A 28 3.17 -10.40 6.60
N ARG A 29 3.43 -10.38 7.90
CA ARG A 29 4.03 -9.24 8.59
C ARG A 29 5.52 -9.16 8.31
N ILE A 30 5.95 -8.06 7.71
CA ILE A 30 7.36 -7.72 7.48
C ILE A 30 7.92 -6.91 8.66
N LYS A 31 7.31 -5.75 8.93
CA LYS A 31 7.75 -4.78 9.93
C LYS A 31 7.67 -5.29 11.37
N GLY A 32 8.63 -4.89 12.19
CA GLY A 32 8.70 -5.26 13.61
C GLY A 32 10.13 -5.47 14.09
N ARG A 33 10.26 -6.24 15.18
CA ARG A 33 11.57 -6.58 15.73
C ARG A 33 12.40 -7.33 14.69
N GLY A 34 13.69 -6.98 14.60
CA GLY A 34 14.61 -7.51 13.59
C GLY A 34 14.61 -6.76 12.26
N TYR A 35 13.54 -6.03 11.96
CA TYR A 35 13.43 -5.19 10.77
C TYR A 35 13.78 -3.73 11.07
N HIS A 36 13.28 -3.19 12.19
CA HIS A 36 13.68 -1.88 12.71
C HIS A 36 14.88 -2.09 13.65
N ILE A 37 16.00 -1.44 13.33
CA ILE A 37 17.32 -1.44 14.01
C ILE A 37 17.33 -2.20 15.36
N GLY A 38 18.16 -3.25 15.43
CA GLY A 38 18.46 -4.01 16.63
C GLY A 38 19.82 -4.72 16.51
N PRO A 39 20.33 -5.34 17.59
CA PRO A 39 21.58 -6.13 17.54
C PRO A 39 21.49 -7.23 16.46
N ARG A 40 22.62 -7.73 15.92
CA ARG A 40 22.63 -8.74 14.83
C ARG A 40 21.68 -9.93 15.07
N ASN A 41 21.57 -10.40 16.32
CA ASN A 41 20.68 -11.50 16.70
C ASN A 41 19.18 -11.17 16.50
N ALA A 42 18.80 -9.89 16.46
CA ALA A 42 17.45 -9.46 16.16
C ALA A 42 17.08 -9.74 14.70
N ARG A 43 18.04 -9.78 13.76
CA ARG A 43 17.75 -10.13 12.34
C ARG A 43 17.25 -11.57 12.21
N ASN A 44 17.75 -12.50 13.02
CA ASN A 44 17.21 -13.87 13.05
C ASN A 44 15.73 -13.87 13.42
N GLU A 45 15.29 -13.00 14.35
CA GLU A 45 13.86 -12.89 14.68
C GLU A 45 12.99 -12.38 13.53
N TYR A 46 13.57 -11.70 12.53
CA TYR A 46 12.88 -11.39 11.28
C TYR A 46 12.72 -12.65 10.42
N PHE A 47 13.81 -13.39 10.18
CA PHE A 47 13.80 -14.60 9.37
C PHE A 47 12.90 -15.69 9.97
N ASP A 48 13.03 -15.97 11.27
CA ASP A 48 12.20 -16.95 11.99
C ASP A 48 10.71 -16.58 11.90
N ARG A 49 10.39 -15.29 12.01
CA ARG A 49 9.01 -14.79 11.87
C ARG A 49 8.51 -14.90 10.44
N LEU A 50 9.35 -14.59 9.45
CA LEU A 50 8.99 -14.70 8.04
C LEU A 50 8.70 -16.17 7.68
N GLU A 51 9.62 -17.07 8.03
CA GLU A 51 9.47 -18.51 7.83
C GLU A 51 8.24 -19.06 8.55
N GLY A 52 8.06 -18.73 9.84
CA GLY A 52 6.92 -19.18 10.63
C GLY A 52 5.57 -18.72 10.08
N GLN A 53 5.50 -17.53 9.46
CA GLN A 53 4.28 -17.08 8.78
C GLN A 53 4.08 -17.78 7.44
N LEU A 54 5.11 -17.92 6.62
CA LEU A 54 5.04 -18.56 5.29
C LEU A 54 4.74 -20.06 5.36
N GLY A 55 5.17 -20.73 6.44
CA GLY A 55 4.83 -22.11 6.75
C GLY A 55 3.42 -22.30 7.32
N SER A 56 2.65 -21.21 7.47
CA SER A 56 1.26 -21.26 7.94
C SER A 56 0.28 -20.81 6.85
N ASP A 57 -0.87 -21.47 6.75
CA ASP A 57 -1.71 -21.46 5.54
C ASP A 57 -2.73 -20.32 5.31
N PRO A 58 -2.96 -19.31 6.16
CA PRO A 58 -4.02 -18.35 5.85
C PRO A 58 -3.55 -17.16 5.00
N PHE A 59 -2.25 -16.95 4.81
CA PHE A 59 -1.73 -15.74 4.17
C PHE A 59 -1.91 -15.78 2.65
N GLY A 60 -2.39 -14.67 2.08
CA GLY A 60 -2.60 -14.51 0.63
C GLY A 60 -1.89 -13.30 0.03
N ALA A 61 -1.02 -12.65 0.81
CA ALA A 61 -0.27 -11.47 0.39
C ALA A 61 0.87 -11.18 1.38
N MET A 62 1.77 -10.28 1.00
CA MET A 62 2.83 -9.74 1.86
C MET A 62 2.53 -8.28 2.22
N ALA A 63 2.80 -7.89 3.47
CA ALA A 63 2.77 -6.48 3.85
C ALA A 63 3.94 -5.72 3.20
N GLU A 64 3.83 -4.39 3.13
CA GLU A 64 4.87 -3.56 2.56
C GLU A 64 6.27 -3.76 3.16
N VAL A 65 7.28 -3.73 2.28
CA VAL A 65 8.70 -3.75 2.61
C VAL A 65 9.22 -2.32 2.54
N HIS A 66 9.66 -1.78 3.68
CA HIS A 66 10.22 -0.43 3.75
C HIS A 66 11.68 -0.44 3.30
N VAL A 67 11.97 0.28 2.23
CA VAL A 67 13.33 0.55 1.76
C VAL A 67 13.81 1.88 2.34
N TRP A 68 12.96 2.92 2.24
CA TRP A 68 13.19 4.20 2.88
C TRP A 68 11.91 4.70 3.57
N HIS A 69 12.05 5.06 4.85
CA HIS A 69 10.99 5.67 5.64
C HIS A 69 11.59 6.69 6.59
N ASP A 70 11.24 7.97 6.41
CA ASP A 70 11.74 9.05 7.25
C ASP A 70 11.05 9.06 8.63
N SER A 71 11.82 9.46 9.64
CA SER A 71 11.40 9.44 11.04
C SER A 71 10.33 10.47 11.42
N ASP A 72 9.97 11.44 10.56
CA ASP A 72 9.07 12.56 10.91
C ASP A 72 9.56 13.30 12.17
N GLY A 73 10.83 13.74 12.16
CA GLY A 73 11.45 14.41 13.30
C GLY A 73 11.58 13.51 14.54
N GLY A 74 11.78 12.20 14.36
CA GLY A 74 11.94 11.21 15.44
C GLY A 74 10.63 10.61 15.98
N LYS A 75 9.48 10.97 15.40
CA LYS A 75 8.16 10.43 15.80
C LYS A 75 7.95 8.98 15.36
N TYR A 76 8.61 8.55 14.29
CA TYR A 76 8.59 7.19 13.76
C TYR A 76 10.01 6.65 13.64
N HIS A 77 10.14 5.32 13.54
CA HIS A 77 11.42 4.69 13.28
C HIS A 77 11.86 4.96 11.84
N GLU A 78 13.08 5.49 11.69
CA GLU A 78 13.71 5.61 10.40
C GLU A 78 14.11 4.24 9.86
N ILE A 79 13.95 4.05 8.55
CA ILE A 79 14.42 2.86 7.85
C ILE A 79 15.18 3.31 6.63
N ARG A 80 16.37 2.72 6.47
CA ARG A 80 17.28 2.92 5.34
C ARG A 80 17.93 1.58 5.04
N ILE A 81 17.36 0.84 4.11
CA ILE A 81 17.96 -0.38 3.55
C ILE A 81 17.99 -0.24 2.03
N ASP A 82 18.87 -0.99 1.38
CA ASP A 82 18.96 -1.02 -0.08
C ASP A 82 18.20 -2.22 -0.67
N PHE A 83 18.01 -2.21 -1.99
CA PHE A 83 17.32 -3.27 -2.74
C PHE A 83 18.11 -4.59 -2.80
N ASP A 84 19.37 -4.59 -2.34
CA ASP A 84 20.24 -5.75 -2.18
C ASP A 84 20.47 -6.15 -0.70
N ASP A 85 19.79 -5.49 0.25
CA ASP A 85 19.83 -5.89 1.66
C ASP A 85 19.14 -7.25 1.87
N GLU A 86 19.72 -8.11 2.70
CA GLU A 86 19.23 -9.46 2.96
C GLU A 86 17.77 -9.51 3.45
N LEU A 87 17.30 -8.50 4.20
CA LEU A 87 15.92 -8.43 4.68
C LEU A 87 14.96 -8.16 3.52
N PHE A 88 15.36 -7.27 2.61
CA PHE A 88 14.60 -6.94 1.40
C PHE A 88 14.55 -8.14 0.47
N LEU A 89 15.70 -8.76 0.18
CA LEU A 89 15.80 -9.92 -0.70
C LEU A 89 15.01 -11.11 -0.17
N ALA A 90 15.04 -11.38 1.14
CA ALA A 90 14.23 -12.45 1.71
C ALA A 90 12.72 -12.20 1.60
N ALA A 91 12.26 -10.95 1.76
CA ALA A 91 10.86 -10.60 1.51
C ALA A 91 10.51 -10.77 0.03
N PHE A 92 11.38 -10.30 -0.86
CA PHE A 92 11.19 -10.43 -2.30
C PHE A 92 11.11 -11.89 -2.75
N ASP A 93 12.07 -12.72 -2.34
CA ASP A 93 12.11 -14.14 -2.69
C ASP A 93 10.88 -14.88 -2.17
N ALA A 94 10.42 -14.55 -0.97
CA ALA A 94 9.19 -15.09 -0.40
C ALA A 94 7.93 -14.67 -1.17
N ALA A 95 7.81 -13.39 -1.56
CA ALA A 95 6.70 -12.90 -2.37
C ALA A 95 6.72 -13.55 -3.76
N LYS A 96 7.90 -13.63 -4.40
CA LYS A 96 8.13 -14.28 -5.68
C LYS A 96 7.77 -15.77 -5.64
N GLY A 97 8.21 -16.49 -4.60
CA GLY A 97 7.90 -17.92 -4.43
C GLY A 97 6.41 -18.24 -4.21
N LYS A 98 5.62 -17.26 -3.74
CA LYS A 98 4.16 -17.36 -3.61
C LYS A 98 3.40 -16.74 -4.78
N ASP A 99 4.13 -16.16 -5.75
CA ASP A 99 3.59 -15.38 -6.86
C ASP A 99 2.64 -14.25 -6.41
N TRP A 100 3.05 -13.57 -5.34
CA TRP A 100 2.44 -12.34 -4.85
C TRP A 100 3.25 -11.14 -5.30
N PRO A 101 2.63 -10.01 -5.67
CA PRO A 101 3.38 -8.81 -6.00
C PRO A 101 4.14 -8.30 -4.76
N LEU A 102 5.33 -7.76 -4.98
CA LEU A 102 6.10 -7.11 -3.91
C LEU A 102 5.57 -5.68 -3.70
N ILE A 103 5.09 -5.36 -2.49
CA ILE A 103 4.74 -3.97 -2.13
C ILE A 103 5.98 -3.29 -1.53
N VAL A 104 6.44 -2.21 -2.16
CA VAL A 104 7.61 -1.44 -1.73
C VAL A 104 7.17 -0.09 -1.17
N HIS A 105 7.65 0.22 0.04
CA HIS A 105 7.51 1.53 0.68
C HIS A 105 8.81 2.32 0.56
N MET A 106 8.71 3.43 -0.16
CA MET A 106 9.78 4.35 -0.46
C MET A 106 9.24 5.77 -0.40
N GLU A 107 9.81 6.61 0.45
CA GLU A 107 9.45 8.03 0.59
C GLU A 107 10.41 8.92 -0.22
N PHE A 108 10.33 8.93 -1.55
CA PHE A 108 11.30 9.67 -2.39
C PHE A 108 11.32 11.18 -2.14
N ALA A 109 10.20 11.78 -1.75
CA ALA A 109 10.13 13.21 -1.47
C ALA A 109 10.82 13.60 -0.15
N ALA A 110 11.14 12.63 0.71
CA ALA A 110 11.94 12.86 1.92
C ALA A 110 13.46 12.84 1.66
N LEU A 111 13.89 12.42 0.47
CA LEU A 111 15.31 12.33 0.12
C LEU A 111 15.88 13.65 -0.39
N SER A 112 17.18 13.85 -0.19
CA SER A 112 17.93 14.88 -0.91
C SER A 112 17.94 14.59 -2.41
N PHE A 113 18.29 15.57 -3.24
CA PHE A 113 18.40 15.37 -4.69
C PHE A 113 19.33 14.18 -5.06
N ILE A 114 20.49 14.10 -4.42
CA ILE A 114 21.46 13.03 -4.65
C ILE A 114 20.90 11.69 -4.15
N GLY A 115 20.27 11.66 -2.98
CA GLY A 115 19.65 10.45 -2.43
C GLY A 115 18.50 9.94 -3.30
N LYS A 116 17.64 10.83 -3.79
CA LYS A 116 16.56 10.48 -4.72
C LYS A 116 17.11 9.84 -5.98
N ARG A 117 18.18 10.41 -6.57
CA ARG A 117 18.85 9.83 -7.75
C ARG A 117 19.40 8.44 -7.45
N ASP A 118 20.17 8.29 -6.37
CA ASP A 118 20.78 7.02 -5.98
C ASP A 118 19.73 5.90 -5.79
N TYR A 119 18.69 6.15 -4.99
CA TYR A 119 17.63 5.17 -4.77
C TYR A 119 16.77 4.89 -6.00
N MET A 120 16.62 5.88 -6.90
CA MET A 120 15.94 5.67 -8.18
C MET A 120 16.76 4.73 -9.08
N ASP A 121 18.08 4.95 -9.19
CA ASP A 121 18.97 4.10 -9.97
C ASP A 121 18.96 2.65 -9.47
N LYS A 122 18.95 2.47 -8.13
CA LYS A 122 18.83 1.15 -7.48
C LYS A 122 17.47 0.50 -7.75
N LEU A 123 16.36 1.24 -7.60
CA LEU A 123 15.01 0.76 -7.90
C LEU A 123 14.92 0.28 -9.36
N GLU A 124 15.37 1.09 -10.31
CA GLU A 124 15.29 0.73 -11.73
C GLU A 124 16.19 -0.46 -12.07
N THR A 125 17.35 -0.60 -11.42
CA THR A 125 18.21 -1.78 -11.57
C THR A 125 17.52 -3.03 -11.06
N PHE A 126 16.87 -2.94 -9.89
CA PHE A 126 16.05 -4.02 -9.35
C PHE A 126 14.89 -4.39 -10.28
N LEU A 127 14.15 -3.41 -10.82
CA LEU A 127 13.04 -3.63 -11.74
C LEU A 127 13.50 -4.29 -13.05
N ARG A 128 14.62 -3.83 -13.64
CA ARG A 128 15.20 -4.43 -14.85
C ARG A 128 15.62 -5.88 -14.66
N SER A 129 16.08 -6.23 -13.46
CA SER A 129 16.55 -7.58 -13.14
C SER A 129 15.39 -8.55 -12.83
N ASN A 130 14.18 -8.03 -12.61
CA ASN A 130 13.01 -8.79 -12.15
C ASN A 130 11.75 -8.49 -12.99
N GLN A 131 11.91 -8.31 -14.31
CA GLN A 131 10.85 -7.91 -15.24
C GLN A 131 9.65 -8.88 -15.28
N ASP A 132 9.84 -10.12 -14.83
CA ASP A 132 8.81 -11.16 -14.74
C ASP A 132 7.92 -11.04 -13.51
N HIS A 133 8.29 -10.22 -12.52
CA HIS A 133 7.61 -10.16 -11.23
C HIS A 133 7.04 -8.76 -10.95
N PRO A 134 5.74 -8.63 -10.60
CA PRO A 134 5.14 -7.34 -10.32
C PRO A 134 5.66 -6.69 -9.04
N VAL A 135 5.96 -5.39 -9.12
CA VAL A 135 6.38 -4.54 -8.00
C VAL A 135 5.38 -3.39 -7.87
N VAL A 136 4.90 -3.15 -6.66
CA VAL A 136 3.86 -2.15 -6.38
C VAL A 136 4.40 -1.11 -5.41
N MET A 137 4.46 0.15 -5.84
CA MET A 137 4.90 1.26 -5.00
C MET A 137 3.72 1.84 -4.22
N ILE A 138 3.77 1.73 -2.90
CA ILE A 138 2.77 2.33 -2.01
C ILE A 138 2.95 3.86 -1.93
N HIS A 139 1.88 4.59 -1.63
CA HIS A 139 1.91 6.06 -1.49
C HIS A 139 2.36 6.83 -2.73
N MET A 140 2.16 6.24 -3.90
CA MET A 140 2.72 6.74 -5.16
C MET A 140 4.25 6.91 -5.10
N ALA A 141 4.94 6.20 -4.18
CA ALA A 141 6.33 6.42 -3.78
C ALA A 141 6.70 7.86 -3.39
N GLN A 142 5.70 8.71 -3.09
CA GLN A 142 5.84 10.16 -3.01
C GLN A 142 6.46 10.81 -4.26
N LEU A 143 6.13 10.28 -5.45
CA LEU A 143 6.58 10.82 -6.74
C LEU A 143 5.46 11.60 -7.44
N GLU A 144 5.84 12.73 -8.02
CA GLU A 144 4.95 13.51 -8.90
C GLU A 144 4.81 12.86 -10.28
N GLU A 145 3.77 13.25 -11.01
CA GLU A 145 3.37 12.62 -12.27
C GLU A 145 4.51 12.44 -13.30
N PRO A 146 5.41 13.42 -13.53
CA PRO A 146 6.50 13.25 -14.50
C PRO A 146 7.45 12.09 -14.17
N ASP A 147 7.75 11.89 -12.89
CA ASP A 147 8.62 10.79 -12.44
C ASP A 147 7.90 9.46 -12.58
N VAL A 148 6.64 9.39 -12.14
CA VAL A 148 5.79 8.18 -12.27
C VAL A 148 5.65 7.77 -13.73
N ARG A 149 5.36 8.72 -14.63
CA ARG A 149 5.28 8.48 -16.07
C ARG A 149 6.56 7.90 -16.62
N ARG A 150 7.71 8.50 -16.26
CA ARG A 150 9.03 8.07 -16.75
C ARG A 150 9.32 6.62 -16.36
N VAL A 151 9.08 6.26 -15.11
CA VAL A 151 9.37 4.89 -14.64
C VAL A 151 8.37 3.86 -15.17
N LEU A 152 7.10 4.21 -15.35
CA LEU A 152 6.11 3.32 -15.98
C LEU A 152 6.44 3.04 -17.44
N ALA A 153 6.94 4.04 -18.18
CA ALA A 153 7.37 3.85 -19.56
C ALA A 153 8.57 2.90 -19.68
N ALA A 154 9.42 2.82 -18.66
CA ALA A 154 10.63 2.01 -18.65
C ALA A 154 10.44 0.61 -18.04
N HIS A 155 9.45 0.41 -17.18
CA HIS A 155 9.29 -0.82 -16.40
C HIS A 155 7.85 -1.33 -16.43
N SER A 156 7.60 -2.34 -17.27
CA SER A 156 6.28 -2.94 -17.45
C SER A 156 5.74 -3.67 -16.21
N ASN A 157 6.63 -4.09 -15.31
CA ASN A 157 6.31 -4.77 -14.05
C ASN A 157 6.06 -3.83 -12.87
N LEU A 158 6.14 -2.51 -13.06
CA LEU A 158 5.96 -1.52 -12.00
C LEU A 158 4.50 -1.04 -11.93
N HIS A 159 3.93 -1.02 -10.73
CA HIS A 159 2.59 -0.54 -10.42
C HIS A 159 2.61 0.44 -9.25
N PHE A 160 1.51 1.18 -9.04
CA PHE A 160 1.38 2.15 -7.95
C PHE A 160 0.07 1.98 -7.18
N MET A 161 0.12 2.22 -5.86
CA MET A 161 -1.05 2.28 -4.98
C MET A 161 -1.32 3.71 -4.52
N THR A 162 -2.59 4.13 -4.56
CA THR A 162 -3.03 5.50 -4.26
C THR A 162 -3.18 5.82 -2.78
N SER A 163 -2.65 4.96 -1.90
CA SER A 163 -2.73 5.17 -0.45
C SER A 163 -2.15 6.53 -0.07
N HIS A 164 -2.88 7.29 0.77
CA HIS A 164 -2.51 8.66 1.16
C HIS A 164 -2.39 9.67 0.00
N ALA A 165 -2.75 9.31 -1.23
CA ALA A 165 -2.57 10.17 -2.41
C ALA A 165 -3.73 11.17 -2.62
N SER A 166 -4.17 11.84 -1.56
CA SER A 166 -5.40 12.67 -1.56
C SER A 166 -5.32 13.91 -0.66
N PRO A 167 -6.28 14.86 -0.76
CA PRO A 167 -6.27 16.11 0.02
C PRO A 167 -6.26 15.90 1.53
N PHE A 168 -6.77 14.76 2.03
CA PHE A 168 -6.81 14.42 3.46
C PHE A 168 -5.43 14.33 4.13
N TYR A 169 -4.35 14.28 3.34
CA TYR A 169 -2.98 14.06 3.84
C TYR A 169 -2.07 15.27 3.63
N GLN A 170 -2.61 16.40 3.17
CA GLN A 170 -1.82 17.57 2.79
C GLN A 170 -1.47 18.50 3.98
N SER A 171 -2.15 18.36 5.12
CA SER A 171 -1.90 19.18 6.31
C SER A 171 -0.91 18.57 7.30
N GLY A 172 -0.40 17.36 7.03
CA GLY A 172 0.33 16.53 7.99
C GLY A 172 1.86 16.67 7.99
N GLY A 173 2.44 17.63 7.27
CA GLY A 173 3.88 17.87 7.17
C GLY A 173 4.64 16.88 6.28
N LYS A 174 4.20 15.62 6.18
CA LYS A 174 4.72 14.65 5.22
C LYS A 174 4.35 15.03 3.77
N PRO A 175 5.29 14.91 2.82
CA PRO A 175 5.10 15.31 1.41
C PRO A 175 4.33 14.25 0.61
N PHE A 176 3.13 13.88 1.06
CA PHE A 176 2.27 12.96 0.32
C PHE A 176 1.73 13.61 -0.95
N ILE A 177 1.67 12.83 -2.03
CA ILE A 177 1.14 13.29 -3.32
C ILE A 177 -0.35 13.61 -3.19
N ASN A 178 -0.79 14.70 -3.82
CA ASN A 178 -2.21 14.95 -4.01
C ASN A 178 -2.61 14.74 -5.46
N MET A 179 -3.33 13.65 -5.73
CA MET A 179 -3.83 13.34 -7.08
C MET A 179 -5.13 14.06 -7.42
N ILE A 180 -5.80 14.69 -6.44
CA ILE A 180 -7.19 15.12 -6.56
C ILE A 180 -7.29 16.64 -6.37
N ASN A 181 -8.09 17.28 -7.20
CA ASN A 181 -8.54 18.64 -7.03
C ASN A 181 -10.05 18.72 -7.25
N ASP A 182 -10.78 19.41 -6.38
CA ASP A 182 -12.24 19.60 -6.49
C ASP A 182 -13.03 18.30 -6.72
N GLY A 183 -12.64 17.23 -6.01
CA GLY A 183 -13.30 15.91 -6.09
C GLY A 183 -13.04 15.13 -7.38
N LYS A 184 -12.11 15.59 -8.24
CA LYS A 184 -11.70 14.91 -9.47
C LYS A 184 -10.20 14.68 -9.50
N LEU A 185 -9.76 13.71 -10.30
CA LEU A 185 -8.32 13.58 -10.60
C LEU A 185 -7.84 14.86 -11.27
N LYS A 186 -6.66 15.34 -10.86
CA LYS A 186 -5.99 16.40 -11.62
C LYS A 186 -5.73 15.90 -13.05
N PRO A 187 -5.78 16.76 -14.08
CA PRO A 187 -5.73 16.33 -15.48
C PRO A 187 -4.55 15.42 -15.83
N GLN A 188 -3.37 15.69 -15.28
CA GLN A 188 -2.17 14.89 -15.51
C GLN A 188 -2.29 13.47 -14.96
N TRP A 189 -2.89 13.29 -13.78
CA TRP A 189 -3.12 11.97 -13.18
C TRP A 189 -4.22 11.21 -13.91
N LYS A 190 -5.30 11.90 -14.32
CA LYS A 190 -6.35 11.30 -15.16
C LYS A 190 -5.76 10.79 -16.47
N LYS A 191 -4.97 11.62 -17.16
CA LYS A 191 -4.29 11.24 -18.39
C LYS A 191 -3.39 10.02 -18.19
N LEU A 192 -2.55 10.04 -17.15
CA LEU A 192 -1.63 8.93 -16.87
C LEU A 192 -2.36 7.61 -16.56
N ILE A 193 -3.45 7.66 -15.77
CA ILE A 193 -4.27 6.47 -15.49
C ILE A 193 -4.91 5.93 -16.78
N LEU A 194 -5.36 6.79 -17.70
CA LEU A 194 -5.94 6.36 -18.98
C LEU A 194 -4.89 5.74 -19.92
N GLU A 195 -3.65 6.23 -19.88
CA GLU A 195 -2.55 5.67 -20.68
C GLU A 195 -2.01 4.35 -20.12
N TYR A 196 -2.10 4.15 -18.80
CA TYR A 196 -1.65 2.95 -18.10
C TYR A 196 -2.76 2.38 -17.17
N PRO A 197 -3.90 1.95 -17.73
CA PRO A 197 -5.11 1.62 -16.94
C PRO A 197 -4.92 0.42 -16.02
N ASP A 198 -3.91 -0.40 -16.28
CA ASP A 198 -3.58 -1.62 -15.55
C ASP A 198 -2.44 -1.43 -14.53
N ARG A 199 -1.95 -0.20 -14.33
CA ARG A 199 -0.78 0.13 -13.49
C ARG A 199 -1.10 0.82 -12.16
N PHE A 200 -2.37 1.16 -11.89
CA PHE A 200 -2.78 1.83 -10.66
C PHE A 200 -3.79 1.00 -9.86
N VAL A 201 -3.59 0.94 -8.55
CA VAL A 201 -4.46 0.22 -7.61
C VAL A 201 -4.99 1.21 -6.57
N PHE A 202 -6.31 1.25 -6.42
CA PHE A 202 -6.94 2.00 -5.34
C PHE A 202 -6.53 1.45 -3.96
N ALA A 203 -6.06 2.33 -3.07
CA ALA A 203 -5.74 2.01 -1.69
C ALA A 203 -5.92 3.22 -0.76
N LEU A 204 -6.11 2.97 0.54
CA LEU A 204 -6.32 4.02 1.55
C LEU A 204 -5.21 4.14 2.60
N ASP A 205 -4.54 3.01 2.92
CA ASP A 205 -3.61 2.89 4.05
C ASP A 205 -4.18 3.40 5.39
N ASN A 206 -5.24 2.74 5.84
CA ASN A 206 -5.91 3.05 7.10
C ASN A 206 -5.23 2.34 8.30
N VAL A 207 -4.11 2.89 8.78
CA VAL A 207 -3.30 2.31 9.88
C VAL A 207 -3.67 2.76 11.29
N PHE A 208 -4.42 3.86 11.47
CA PHE A 208 -4.85 4.34 12.79
C PHE A 208 -6.36 4.13 12.99
N SER A 209 -6.80 3.82 14.22
CA SER A 209 -8.21 3.61 14.56
C SER A 209 -9.12 4.77 14.11
N LYS A 210 -8.66 6.02 14.24
CA LYS A 210 -9.38 7.22 13.78
C LYS A 210 -9.72 7.20 12.28
N PHE A 211 -8.93 6.52 11.45
CA PHE A 211 -9.18 6.40 10.01
C PHE A 211 -10.38 5.53 9.67
N TRP A 212 -10.83 4.73 10.63
CA TRP A 212 -12.00 3.86 10.52
C TRP A 212 -13.25 4.46 11.17
N MET A 213 -13.18 5.70 11.69
CA MET A 213 -14.37 6.40 12.15
C MET A 213 -15.30 6.68 10.96
N PRO A 214 -16.64 6.52 11.12
CA PRO A 214 -17.57 6.58 9.98
C PRO A 214 -17.43 7.83 9.14
N ASP A 215 -17.39 9.01 9.76
CA ASP A 215 -17.32 10.29 9.04
C ASP A 215 -16.08 10.35 8.13
N LEU A 216 -14.89 10.15 8.70
CA LEU A 216 -13.64 10.22 7.93
C LEU A 216 -13.52 9.10 6.89
N TYR A 217 -13.95 7.89 7.21
CA TYR A 217 -13.90 6.77 6.28
C TYR A 217 -14.87 6.98 5.11
N LEU A 218 -16.12 7.34 5.39
CA LEU A 218 -17.16 7.54 4.37
C LEU A 218 -16.86 8.75 3.49
N ASP A 219 -16.30 9.85 4.03
CA ASP A 219 -15.90 11.00 3.25
C ASP A 219 -14.78 10.64 2.25
N LYS A 220 -13.78 9.88 2.69
CA LYS A 220 -12.72 9.36 1.80
C LYS A 220 -13.31 8.45 0.72
N MET A 221 -14.20 7.53 1.09
CA MET A 221 -14.82 6.60 0.13
C MET A 221 -15.71 7.33 -0.87
N LYS A 222 -16.47 8.35 -0.45
CA LYS A 222 -17.29 9.18 -1.35
C LYS A 222 -16.44 9.96 -2.34
N MET A 223 -15.35 10.57 -1.89
CA MET A 223 -14.40 11.27 -2.75
C MET A 223 -13.77 10.32 -3.78
N TRP A 224 -13.24 9.16 -3.35
CA TRP A 224 -12.63 8.20 -4.25
C TRP A 224 -13.65 7.55 -5.21
N TRP A 225 -14.90 7.36 -4.77
CA TRP A 225 -15.96 6.92 -5.66
C TRP A 225 -16.25 7.95 -6.76
N ASN A 226 -16.35 9.23 -6.43
CA ASN A 226 -16.52 10.29 -7.44
C ASN A 226 -15.37 10.30 -8.45
N VAL A 227 -14.13 10.18 -7.96
CA VAL A 227 -12.92 10.10 -8.78
C VAL A 227 -12.97 8.93 -9.75
N ALA A 228 -13.24 7.72 -9.26
CA ALA A 228 -13.26 6.54 -10.10
C ALA A 228 -14.45 6.54 -11.07
N SER A 229 -15.59 7.12 -10.69
CA SER A 229 -16.79 7.20 -11.54
C SER A 229 -16.64 8.17 -12.72
N ASP A 230 -15.63 9.06 -12.69
CA ASP A 230 -15.31 9.99 -13.79
C ASP A 230 -14.37 9.37 -14.85
N LEU A 231 -13.95 8.12 -14.65
CA LEU A 231 -13.17 7.33 -15.60
C LEU A 231 -14.10 6.50 -16.51
N PRO A 232 -13.64 6.10 -17.71
CA PRO A 232 -14.33 5.06 -18.50
C PRO A 232 -14.57 3.81 -17.66
N ASN A 233 -15.71 3.14 -17.85
CA ASN A 233 -16.15 2.07 -16.94
C ASN A 233 -15.12 0.95 -16.77
N ASP A 234 -14.50 0.49 -17.86
CA ASP A 234 -13.44 -0.53 -17.83
C ASP A 234 -12.23 -0.08 -17.01
N VAL A 235 -11.78 1.16 -17.17
CA VAL A 235 -10.69 1.76 -16.39
C VAL A 235 -11.10 1.94 -14.92
N ALA A 236 -12.35 2.34 -14.65
CA ALA A 236 -12.87 2.49 -13.30
C ALA A 236 -12.89 1.16 -12.54
N GLN A 237 -13.33 0.07 -13.18
CA GLN A 237 -13.29 -1.27 -12.58
C GLN A 237 -11.85 -1.74 -12.35
N ALA A 238 -10.97 -1.56 -13.34
CA ALA A 238 -9.55 -1.92 -13.24
C ALA A 238 -8.88 -1.19 -12.07
N PHE A 239 -9.02 0.13 -11.99
CA PHE A 239 -8.46 0.97 -10.93
C PHE A 239 -8.99 0.59 -9.53
N SER A 240 -10.30 0.37 -9.42
CA SER A 240 -10.98 0.20 -8.14
C SER A 240 -10.80 -1.20 -7.53
N HIS A 241 -10.67 -2.24 -8.35
CA HIS A 241 -10.47 -3.61 -7.87
C HIS A 241 -9.74 -4.53 -8.87
N GLY A 242 -10.03 -4.43 -10.18
CA GLY A 242 -9.58 -5.43 -11.15
C GLY A 242 -8.06 -5.58 -11.24
N ASN A 243 -7.31 -4.49 -11.07
CA ASN A 243 -5.86 -4.53 -11.03
C ASN A 243 -5.34 -5.27 -9.79
N ALA A 244 -5.95 -5.06 -8.62
CA ALA A 244 -5.60 -5.81 -7.41
C ALA A 244 -6.00 -7.30 -7.54
N GLU A 245 -7.17 -7.59 -8.10
CA GLU A 245 -7.60 -8.97 -8.31
C GLU A 245 -6.63 -9.72 -9.23
N ARG A 246 -6.16 -9.09 -10.31
CA ARG A 246 -5.15 -9.68 -11.20
C ARG A 246 -3.80 -9.86 -10.52
N LEU A 247 -3.30 -8.82 -9.85
CA LEU A 247 -1.97 -8.84 -9.23
C LEU A 247 -1.85 -9.87 -8.12
N TRP A 248 -2.84 -9.94 -7.22
CA TRP A 248 -2.84 -10.89 -6.09
C TRP A 248 -3.56 -12.20 -6.41
N LYS A 249 -3.97 -12.42 -7.67
CA LYS A 249 -4.69 -13.62 -8.12
C LYS A 249 -5.94 -13.94 -7.29
N LEU A 250 -6.66 -12.88 -6.95
CA LEU A 250 -7.85 -13.00 -6.12
C LEU A 250 -9.00 -13.54 -6.96
N THR A 251 -9.83 -14.40 -6.36
CA THR A 251 -11.08 -14.77 -6.98
C THR A 251 -11.95 -13.53 -7.12
N ALA A 252 -12.27 -13.17 -8.37
CA ALA A 252 -13.18 -12.08 -8.67
C ALA A 252 -14.49 -12.27 -7.90
N LYS A 253 -15.01 -11.18 -7.33
CA LYS A 253 -16.30 -11.24 -6.64
C LYS A 253 -17.41 -11.46 -7.68
N PRO A 254 -18.38 -12.37 -7.45
CA PRO A 254 -19.49 -12.60 -8.38
C PRO A 254 -20.29 -11.33 -8.73
N ASP A 255 -20.39 -10.40 -7.78
CA ASP A 255 -20.99 -9.08 -7.95
C ASP A 255 -19.94 -7.96 -8.03
N GLY A 256 -18.75 -8.29 -8.56
CA GLY A 256 -17.52 -7.48 -8.57
C GLY A 256 -17.60 -6.30 -9.52
N VAL A 257 -18.56 -5.42 -9.26
CA VAL A 257 -18.66 -4.09 -9.86
C VAL A 257 -18.47 -3.07 -8.75
N MET A 258 -17.77 -1.99 -9.08
CA MET A 258 -17.75 -0.78 -8.26
C MET A 258 -19.20 -0.33 -7.97
N LYS A 259 -19.54 -0.22 -6.68
CA LYS A 259 -20.86 0.22 -6.21
C LYS A 259 -20.78 1.62 -5.63
N ALA A 260 -21.85 2.40 -5.79
CA ALA A 260 -21.94 3.69 -5.13
C ALA A 260 -22.02 3.53 -3.61
N PRO A 261 -21.50 4.49 -2.82
CA PRO A 261 -21.54 4.41 -1.36
C PRO A 261 -22.94 4.19 -0.78
N HIS A 262 -23.97 4.78 -1.38
CA HIS A 262 -25.35 4.61 -0.94
C HIS A 262 -25.91 3.19 -1.26
N GLU A 263 -25.51 2.59 -2.37
CA GLU A 263 -25.86 1.21 -2.71
C GLU A 263 -25.16 0.22 -1.78
N ALA A 264 -23.87 0.45 -1.51
CA ALA A 264 -23.11 -0.34 -0.56
C ALA A 264 -23.72 -0.26 0.85
N MET A 265 -24.11 0.92 1.31
CA MET A 265 -24.79 1.12 2.60
C MET A 265 -26.14 0.41 2.66
N LYS A 266 -26.93 0.46 1.57
CA LYS A 266 -28.20 -0.28 1.48
C LYS A 266 -27.99 -1.79 1.56
N ALA A 267 -26.92 -2.31 0.95
CA ALA A 267 -26.63 -3.74 0.91
C ALA A 267 -25.95 -4.28 2.18
N LEU A 268 -25.13 -3.48 2.85
CA LEU A 268 -24.27 -3.91 3.95
C LEU A 268 -24.68 -3.34 5.32
N GLY A 269 -25.61 -2.39 5.36
CA GLY A 269 -25.98 -1.65 6.55
C GLY A 269 -25.07 -0.44 6.83
N PRO A 270 -25.32 0.28 7.93
CA PRO A 270 -24.54 1.46 8.31
C PRO A 270 -23.10 1.08 8.68
N VAL A 271 -22.16 1.97 8.36
CA VAL A 271 -20.77 1.85 8.82
C VAL A 271 -20.67 2.32 10.26
N THR A 272 -20.24 1.43 11.15
CA THR A 272 -19.92 1.74 12.54
C THR A 272 -18.40 1.78 12.72
N GLY A 273 -17.90 2.65 13.59
CA GLY A 273 -16.47 2.71 13.91
C GLY A 273 -16.23 3.00 15.38
N TYR A 274 -15.08 2.54 15.88
CA TYR A 274 -14.63 2.78 17.25
C TYR A 274 -13.19 3.30 17.22
N SER A 275 -12.93 4.40 17.92
CA SER A 275 -11.59 4.93 18.12
C SER A 275 -11.18 4.71 19.57
N ALA A 276 -10.19 3.84 19.77
CA ALA A 276 -9.60 3.56 21.09
C ALA A 276 -9.01 4.82 21.78
N ASN A 277 -8.81 5.91 21.05
CA ASN A 277 -8.22 7.17 21.55
C ASN A 277 -9.26 8.30 21.71
N ALA A 278 -10.56 8.00 21.65
CA ALA A 278 -11.61 9.04 21.73
C ALA A 278 -11.73 9.72 23.12
N GLY A 279 -10.98 9.26 24.13
CA GLY A 279 -11.00 9.81 25.49
C GLY A 279 -10.13 11.04 25.75
N HIS A 280 -9.46 11.59 24.74
CA HIS A 280 -8.70 12.84 24.87
C HIS A 280 -9.16 13.84 23.81
N ARG A 281 -10.26 14.53 24.10
CA ARG A 281 -10.60 15.82 23.52
C ARG A 281 -10.77 16.81 24.67
#